data_AF-A0A6F8T7T3-F1
#
_entry.id   AF-A0A6F8T7T3-F1
#
_cell.length_a   1.000
_cell.length_b   1.000
_cell.length_c   1.000
_cell.angle_alpha   90.00
_cell.angle_beta   90.00
_cell.angle_gamma   90.00
#
_symmetry.space_group_name_H-M   'P 1'
#
loop_
_entity.id
_entity.type
_entity.pdbx_description
1 polymer ?
#
loop_
_entity_poly.entity_id
_entity_poly.type
_entity_poly.pdbx_seq_one_letter_code
_entity_poly.pdbx_strand_id
1 'polypeptide(L)' 'MHLTLDVTFREDESRIRKEAAPENYAIFRHIALNIIRRNTSIDASVKRKRHMAAMSDDVRTTLVKGLN' A
#
# COMPACT_ATOMS: atom_id res chain seq x y z
N MET A 1 10.11 13.76 6.01
CA MET A 1 9.27 13.57 4.81
C MET A 1 7.98 12.88 5.23
N HIS A 2 6.97 13.64 5.66
CA HIS A 2 5.86 13.15 6.51
C HIS A 2 4.45 13.24 5.86
N LEU A 3 4.30 13.45 4.54
CA LEU A 3 2.99 13.86 4.00
C LEU A 3 2.37 12.93 2.94
N THR A 4 2.73 11.65 2.87
CA THR A 4 2.06 10.74 1.92
C THR A 4 1.74 9.33 2.42
N LEU A 5 2.38 8.88 3.51
CA LEU A 5 2.07 7.59 4.14
C LEU A 5 0.80 7.69 5.01
N ASP A 6 0.69 8.76 5.80
CA ASP A 6 -0.35 8.94 6.82
C ASP A 6 -1.75 8.98 6.19
N VAL A 7 -1.90 9.68 5.07
CA VAL A 7 -3.21 9.90 4.41
C VAL A 7 -3.67 8.70 3.58
N THR A 8 -2.73 7.88 3.09
CA THR A 8 -3.07 6.74 2.21
C THR A 8 -3.47 5.49 2.99
N PHE A 9 -2.98 5.34 4.22
CA PHE A 9 -3.22 4.17 5.08
C PHE A 9 -4.02 4.46 6.36
N ARG A 10 -4.47 5.71 6.60
CA ARG A 10 -5.24 6.11 7.80
C ARG A 10 -4.52 5.73 9.09
N GLU A 11 -3.26 6.15 9.21
CA GLU A 11 -2.41 5.79 10.34
C GLU A 11 -2.95 6.28 11.69
N ASP A 12 -3.55 7.47 11.74
CA ASP A 12 -4.17 8.03 12.95
C ASP A 12 -5.28 7.14 13.55
N GLU A 13 -5.92 6.29 12.75
CA GLU A 13 -6.97 5.38 13.20
C GLU A 13 -6.43 3.98 13.57
N SER A 14 -5.15 3.71 13.30
CA SER A 14 -4.54 2.41 13.55
C SER A 14 -4.23 2.24 15.05
N ARG A 15 -5.00 1.39 15.74
CA ARG A 15 -4.78 1.04 17.17
C ARG A 15 -3.55 0.17 17.44
N ILE A 16 -2.62 0.05 16.48
CA ILE A 16 -1.38 -0.72 16.62
C ILE A 16 -0.46 0.06 17.57
N ARG A 17 -0.56 -0.21 18.88
CA ARG A 17 0.20 0.48 19.95
C ARG A 17 1.04 -0.50 20.78
N LYS A 18 1.66 -1.50 20.15
CA LYS A 18 2.49 -2.48 20.85
C LYS A 18 3.87 -2.60 20.20
N GLU A 19 4.90 -2.18 20.93
CA GLU A 19 6.32 -2.40 20.62
C GLU A 19 6.74 -1.96 19.21
N ALA A 20 7.56 -2.76 18.49
CA ALA A 20 8.08 -2.47 17.14
C ALA A 20 7.03 -2.59 16.02
N ALA A 21 5.76 -2.83 16.35
CA ALA A 21 4.70 -2.99 15.36
C ALA A 21 4.48 -1.75 14.47
N PRO A 22 4.58 -0.48 14.96
CA PRO A 22 4.47 0.70 14.11
C PRO A 22 5.56 0.76 13.03
N GLU A 23 6.81 0.46 13.38
CA GLU A 23 7.95 0.49 12.46
C GLU A 23 7.84 -0.61 11.40
N ASN A 24 7.53 -1.84 11.83
CA ASN A 24 7.28 -2.95 10.91
C ASN A 24 6.15 -2.63 9.94
N TYR A 25 5.07 -2.01 10.43
CA TYR A 25 3.94 -1.64 9.60
C TYR A 25 4.27 -0.49 8.64
N ALA A 26 5.10 0.47 9.05
CA ALA A 26 5.61 1.50 8.15
C ALA A 26 6.40 0.88 6.99
N ILE A 27 7.26 -0.11 7.26
CA ILE A 27 8.00 -0.84 6.23
C ILE A 27 7.03 -1.54 5.26
N PHE A 28 6.03 -2.25 5.76
CA PHE A 28 5.02 -2.90 4.90
C PHE A 28 4.24 -1.91 4.04
N ARG A 29 3.83 -0.76 4.61
CA ARG A 29 3.17 0.32 3.85
C ARG A 29 4.07 0.85 2.74
N HIS A 30 5.36 1.05 3.03
CA HIS A 30 6.33 1.48 2.03
C HIS A 30 6.48 0.48 0.88
N ILE A 31 6.62 -0.82 1.20
CA ILE A 31 6.70 -1.89 0.20
C ILE A 31 5.43 -1.89 -0.67
N ALA A 32 4.25 -1.90 -0.06
CA ALA A 32 2.98 -1.90 -0.78
C ALA A 32 2.81 -0.66 -1.68
N LEU A 33 3.18 0.52 -1.18
CA LEU A 33 3.12 1.76 -1.96
C LEU A 33 4.06 1.72 -3.16
N ASN A 34 5.28 1.18 -2.98
CA ASN A 34 6.26 1.05 -4.07
C ASN A 34 5.76 0.09 -5.16
N ILE A 35 5.17 -1.05 -4.78
CA ILE A 35 4.56 -1.99 -5.73
C ILE A 35 3.46 -1.29 -6.56
N ILE A 36 2.55 -0.58 -5.88
CA ILE A 36 1.42 0.10 -6.53
C ILE A 36 1.90 1.22 -7.47
N ARG A 37 2.94 1.97 -7.09
CA ARG A 37 3.48 3.07 -7.89
C ARG A 37 4.27 2.59 -9.11
N ARG A 38 4.97 1.46 -9.01
CA ARG A 38 5.74 0.89 -10.11
C ARG A 38 4.87 0.19 -11.15
N ASN A 39 3.71 -0.33 -10.74
CA ASN A 39 2.79 -0.96 -11.68
C ASN A 39 2.14 0.08 -12.62
N THR A 40 2.44 -0.03 -13.92
CA THR A 40 1.86 0.79 -15.00
C THR A 40 0.75 0.06 -15.77
N SER A 41 0.52 -1.24 -15.50
CA SER A 41 -0.47 -2.07 -16.22
C SER A 41 -1.91 -1.64 -15.97
N ILE A 42 -2.19 -1.03 -14.82
CA ILE A 42 -3.50 -0.50 -14.46
C ILE A 42 -3.40 1.03 -14.48
N ASP A 43 -4.20 1.70 -15.30
CA ASP A 43 -4.31 3.16 -15.27
C ASP A 43 -5.34 3.60 -14.22
N ALA A 44 -4.85 3.90 -13.02
CA ALA A 44 -5.66 4.35 -11.90
C ALA A 44 -4.80 5.02 -10.83
N SER A 45 -5.42 5.87 -10.00
CA SER A 45 -4.75 6.46 -8.84
C SER A 45 -4.30 5.39 -7.84
N VAL A 46 -3.26 5.68 -7.05
CA VAL A 46 -2.74 4.78 -6.00
C VAL A 46 -3.85 4.32 -5.05
N LYS A 47 -4.73 5.24 -4.64
CA LYS A 47 -5.89 4.94 -3.78
C LYS A 47 -6.82 3.92 -4.45
N ARG A 48 -7.13 4.09 -5.74
CA ARG A 48 -8.02 3.21 -6.49
C ARG A 48 -7.39 1.84 -6.71
N LYS A 49 -6.09 1.78 -7.08
CA LYS A 49 -5.33 0.52 -7.19
C LYS A 49 -5.34 -0.28 -5.87
N ARG A 50 -5.08 0.40 -4.74
CA ARG A 50 -5.14 -0.21 -3.41
C ARG A 50 -6.53 -0.80 -3.11
N HIS A 51 -7.59 -0.07 -3.44
CA HIS A 51 -8.96 -0.51 -3.23
C HIS A 51 -9.34 -1.70 -4.13
N MET A 52 -8.97 -1.65 -5.41
CA MET A 52 -9.18 -2.77 -6.34
C MET A 52 -8.44 -4.03 -5.90
N ALA A 53 -7.20 -3.90 -5.39
CA ALA A 53 -6.42 -5.02 -4.86
C ALA A 53 -7.02 -5.64 -3.59
N ALA A 54 -7.75 -4.85 -2.81
CA ALA A 54 -8.50 -5.33 -1.65
C ALA A 54 -9.77 -6.10 -2.06
N MET A 55 -10.30 -5.85 -3.26
CA MET A 55 -11.55 -6.44 -3.76
C MET A 55 -11.34 -7.59 -4.75
N SER A 56 -10.16 -7.73 -5.35
CA SER A 56 -9.87 -8.74 -6.37
C SER A 56 -8.45 -9.28 -6.23
N ASP A 57 -8.35 -10.61 -6.17
CA ASP A 57 -7.07 -11.33 -6.12
C ASP A 57 -6.31 -11.26 -7.45
N ASP A 58 -7.02 -11.16 -8.58
CA ASP A 58 -6.41 -10.98 -9.90
C ASP A 58 -5.68 -9.65 -10.01
N VAL A 59 -6.31 -8.59 -9.49
CA VAL A 59 -5.68 -7.26 -9.41
C VAL A 59 -4.47 -7.30 -8.49
N ARG A 60 -4.58 -7.96 -7.32
CA ARG A 60 -3.46 -8.12 -6.39
C ARG A 60 -2.28 -8.84 -7.05
N THR A 61 -2.56 -9.91 -7.76
CA THR A 61 -1.57 -10.70 -8.50
C THR A 61 -0.91 -9.88 -9.60
N THR A 62 -1.69 -9.09 -10.35
CA THR A 62 -1.18 -8.20 -11.40
C THR A 62 -0.24 -7.13 -10.84
N LEU A 63 -0.59 -6.54 -9.70
CA LEU A 63 0.25 -5.54 -9.04
C LEU A 63 1.59 -6.13 -8.59
N VAL A 64 1.58 -7.34 -8.02
CA VAL A 64 2.81 -8.01 -7.52
C VAL A 64 3.67 -8.56 -8.66
N LYS A 65 3.08 -9.12 -9.71
CA LYS A 65 3.82 -9.65 -10.88
C LYS A 65 4.53 -8.58 -11.70
N GLY A 66 4.16 -7.31 -11.59
CA GLY A 66 4.84 -6.19 -12.24
C GLY A 66 6.21 -5.83 -11.65
N LEU A 67 6.68 -6.58 -10.64
CA LEU A 67 8.04 -6.49 -10.09
C LEU A 67 9.01 -7.32 -10.95
N ASN A 68 9.36 -6.81 -12.13
CA ASN A 68 10.54 -7.29 -12.87
C ASN A 68 11.71 -6.37 -12.58
#